data_AF-A0A2N2LU52-F1
#
_entry.id   AF-A0A2N2LU52-F1
#
_cell.length_a   1.000
_cell.length_b   1.000
_cell.length_c   1.000
_cell.angle_alpha   90.00
_cell.angle_beta   90.00
_cell.angle_gamma   90.00
#
_symmetry.space_group_name_H-M   'P 1'
#
loop_
_entity.id
_entity.type
_entity.pdbx_description
1 polymer ?
#
loop_
_entity_poly.entity_id
_entity_poly.type
_entity_poly.pdbx_seq_one_letter_code
_entity_poly.pdbx_strand_id
1 'polypeptide(L)'
;MIALSITFFQFQSLLKMIPTQILEKKFSYLPIDLFDVFFELRNLIFTIRPDITEEMTRNSVTYYDAKKGGHVSAGLCSIVFCENHIEVHFIHGTFLPDPEHLLQGDRKYKRFIKINSFDSAR
;
A
#
# COMPACT_ATOMS: atom_id res chain seq x y z
N MET A 1 -30.40 -4.85 15.30
CA MET A 1 -29.61 -4.75 14.05
C MET A 1 -28.70 -3.52 13.97
N ILE A 2 -28.40 -2.81 15.07
CA ILE A 2 -27.42 -1.69 15.07
C ILE A 2 -26.16 -2.05 15.89
N ALA A 3 -26.29 -2.92 16.90
CA ALA A 3 -25.17 -3.38 17.71
C ALA A 3 -24.16 -4.25 16.94
N LEU A 4 -24.60 -5.02 15.93
CA LEU A 4 -23.70 -5.86 15.12
C LEU A 4 -22.78 -5.05 14.19
N SER A 5 -23.18 -3.85 13.75
CA SER A 5 -22.30 -2.97 12.95
C SER A 5 -21.22 -2.29 13.77
N ILE A 6 -21.52 -1.91 15.03
CA ILE A 6 -20.53 -1.25 15.89
C ILE A 6 -19.48 -2.25 16.37
N THR A 7 -19.89 -3.48 16.71
CA THR A 7 -18.93 -4.54 17.08
C THR A 7 -18.08 -4.96 15.88
N PHE A 8 -18.63 -5.01 14.66
CA PHE A 8 -17.84 -5.31 13.45
C PHE A 8 -16.80 -4.22 13.14
N PHE A 9 -17.15 -2.95 13.36
CA PHE A 9 -16.23 -1.81 13.19
C PHE A 9 -15.18 -1.72 14.31
N GLN A 10 -15.54 -2.10 15.55
CA GLN A 10 -14.60 -2.11 16.68
C GLN A 10 -13.69 -3.34 16.71
N PHE A 11 -14.10 -4.49 16.16
CA PHE A 11 -13.24 -5.69 16.08
C PHE A 11 -12.14 -5.56 15.01
N GLN A 12 -12.32 -4.70 14.00
CA GLN A 12 -11.26 -4.33 13.04
C GLN A 12 -10.09 -3.58 13.71
N SER A 13 -10.25 -3.09 14.94
CA SER A 13 -9.21 -2.35 15.66
C SER A 13 -8.02 -3.20 16.14
N LEU A 14 -8.07 -4.53 16.05
CA LEU A 14 -7.01 -5.42 16.57
C LEU A 14 -6.26 -6.21 15.48
N LEU A 15 -6.72 -6.18 14.22
CA LEU A 15 -5.99 -6.71 13.07
C LEU A 15 -5.68 -5.55 12.12
N LYS A 16 -4.56 -4.86 12.36
CA LYS A 16 -4.10 -3.74 11.52
C LYS A 16 -3.59 -4.17 10.14
N MET A 17 -3.21 -5.45 10.00
CA MET A 17 -2.83 -6.09 8.76
C MET A 17 -3.96 -6.98 8.23
N ILE A 18 -4.24 -6.88 6.94
CA ILE A 18 -5.07 -7.85 6.23
C ILE A 18 -4.35 -9.21 6.25
N PRO A 19 -5.01 -10.33 6.58
CA PRO A 19 -4.37 -11.64 6.55
C PRO A 19 -3.76 -11.97 5.18
N THR A 20 -2.55 -12.52 5.17
CA THR A 20 -1.79 -12.91 3.98
C THR A 20 -2.62 -13.77 3.02
N GLN A 21 -3.39 -14.72 3.54
CA GLN A 21 -4.23 -15.62 2.74
C GLN A 21 -5.35 -14.88 1.99
N ILE A 22 -5.84 -13.76 2.55
CA ILE A 22 -6.84 -12.92 1.87
C ILE A 22 -6.19 -12.18 0.71
N LEU A 23 -4.97 -11.67 0.91
CA LEU A 23 -4.18 -11.00 -0.14
C LEU A 23 -3.82 -11.98 -1.26
N GLU A 24 -3.32 -13.17 -0.92
CA GLU A 24 -3.03 -14.27 -1.85
C GLU A 24 -4.24 -14.62 -2.72
N LYS A 25 -5.40 -14.81 -2.08
CA LYS A 25 -6.63 -15.13 -2.79
C LYS A 25 -7.09 -13.98 -3.70
N LYS A 26 -6.94 -12.73 -3.24
CA LYS A 26 -7.37 -11.55 -4.01
C LYS A 26 -6.49 -11.34 -5.24
N PHE A 27 -5.20 -11.53 -5.09
CA PHE A 27 -4.18 -11.22 -6.08
C PHE A 27 -3.56 -12.47 -6.71
N SER A 28 -4.29 -13.59 -6.71
CA SER A 28 -3.85 -14.87 -7.28
C SER A 28 -3.59 -14.84 -8.79
N TYR A 29 -3.98 -13.76 -9.46
CA TYR A 29 -3.70 -13.52 -10.87
C TYR A 29 -2.31 -12.93 -11.12
N LEU A 30 -1.59 -12.49 -10.08
CA LEU A 30 -0.26 -11.92 -10.23
C LEU A 30 0.80 -13.01 -10.39
N PRO A 31 1.86 -12.76 -11.17
CA PRO A 31 3.07 -13.56 -11.12
C PRO A 31 3.64 -13.62 -9.70
N ILE A 32 4.19 -14.79 -9.33
CA ILE A 32 4.74 -15.04 -7.98
C ILE A 32 5.82 -14.00 -7.61
N ASP A 33 6.70 -13.64 -8.55
CA ASP A 33 7.79 -12.69 -8.30
C ASP A 33 7.27 -11.29 -7.92
N LEU A 34 6.18 -10.82 -8.55
CA LEU A 34 5.57 -9.53 -8.18
C LEU A 34 4.89 -9.63 -6.81
N PHE A 35 4.35 -10.79 -6.48
CA PHE A 35 3.69 -11.01 -5.20
C PHE A 35 4.70 -11.04 -4.04
N ASP A 36 5.88 -11.61 -4.26
CA ASP A 36 6.99 -11.58 -3.30
C ASP A 36 7.49 -10.14 -3.07
N VAL A 37 7.67 -9.34 -4.14
CA VAL A 37 8.02 -7.92 -4.03
C VAL A 37 6.97 -7.17 -3.20
N PHE A 38 5.69 -7.44 -3.44
CA PHE A 38 4.62 -6.84 -2.66
C PHE A 38 4.72 -7.17 -1.17
N PHE A 39 4.98 -8.43 -0.80
CA PHE A 39 5.11 -8.79 0.61
C PHE A 39 6.30 -8.14 1.28
N GLU A 40 7.44 -8.03 0.60
CA GLU A 40 8.60 -7.36 1.17
C GLU A 40 8.34 -5.86 1.38
N LEU A 41 7.74 -5.19 0.39
CA LEU A 41 7.34 -3.78 0.54
C LEU A 41 6.35 -3.60 1.70
N ARG A 42 5.37 -4.49 1.80
CA ARG A 42 4.37 -4.49 2.87
C ARG A 42 5.01 -4.70 4.24
N ASN A 43 5.92 -5.66 4.37
CA ASN A 43 6.67 -5.90 5.61
C ASN A 43 7.45 -4.65 6.01
N LEU A 44 8.16 -4.02 5.08
CA LEU A 44 8.90 -2.78 5.31
C LEU A 44 7.98 -1.65 5.82
N ILE A 45 6.82 -1.48 5.20
CA ILE A 45 5.83 -0.47 5.62
C ILE A 45 5.41 -0.70 7.08
N PHE A 46 5.09 -1.94 7.46
CA PHE A 46 4.70 -2.25 8.83
C PHE A 46 5.86 -2.23 9.83
N THR A 47 7.10 -2.48 9.39
CA THR A 47 8.29 -2.27 10.22
C THR A 47 8.45 -0.78 10.57
N ILE A 48 8.25 0.12 9.60
CA ILE A 48 8.41 1.56 9.81
C ILE A 48 7.20 2.16 10.54
N ARG A 49 5.97 1.73 10.19
CA ARG A 49 4.72 2.21 10.78
C ARG A 49 3.80 1.04 11.16
N PRO A 50 4.01 0.39 12.31
CA PRO A 50 3.17 -0.71 12.78
C PRO A 50 1.71 -0.32 13.05
N ASP A 51 1.44 0.98 13.14
CA ASP A 51 0.13 1.52 13.46
C ASP A 51 -0.69 2.01 12.27
N ILE A 52 -0.17 1.82 11.05
CA ILE A 52 -0.83 2.24 9.82
C ILE A 52 -2.06 1.38 9.53
N THR A 53 -3.05 1.96 8.87
CA THR A 53 -4.21 1.24 8.33
C THR A 53 -3.90 0.74 6.93
N GLU A 54 -4.17 -0.54 6.69
CA GLU A 54 -4.06 -1.19 5.38
C GLU A 54 -5.46 -1.40 4.78
N GLU A 55 -5.66 -0.89 3.56
CA GLU A 55 -6.91 -1.04 2.82
C GLU A 55 -6.65 -1.59 1.42
N MET A 56 -7.40 -2.62 1.05
CA MET A 56 -7.24 -3.32 -0.22
C MET A 56 -8.33 -2.92 -1.22
N THR A 57 -7.92 -2.59 -2.44
CA THR A 57 -8.83 -2.30 -3.57
C THR A 57 -8.75 -3.40 -4.63
N ARG A 58 -9.24 -3.15 -5.85
CA ARG A 58 -9.20 -4.14 -6.95
C ARG A 58 -7.77 -4.51 -7.34
N ASN A 59 -6.90 -3.52 -7.45
CA ASN A 59 -5.54 -3.65 -7.98
C ASN A 59 -4.51 -2.91 -7.13
N SER A 60 -4.82 -2.61 -5.87
CA SER A 60 -3.88 -1.94 -4.98
C SER A 60 -4.09 -2.29 -3.52
N VAL A 61 -3.07 -2.02 -2.73
CA VAL A 61 -3.15 -1.94 -1.28
C VAL A 61 -2.64 -0.56 -0.85
N THR A 62 -3.47 0.17 -0.12
CA THR A 62 -3.21 1.55 0.32
C THR A 62 -2.99 1.59 1.82
N TYR A 63 -2.00 2.37 2.23
CA TYR A 63 -1.58 2.53 3.61
C TYR A 63 -1.76 3.98 4.04
N TYR A 64 -2.50 4.22 5.11
CA TYR A 64 -2.78 5.56 5.61
C TYR A 64 -3.02 5.58 7.12
N ASP A 65 -2.86 6.74 7.75
CA ASP A 65 -3.09 6.92 9.18
C ASP A 65 -4.55 7.33 9.43
N ALA A 66 -5.42 6.34 9.69
CA ALA A 66 -6.84 6.56 9.90
C ALA A 66 -7.17 7.46 11.12
N LYS A 67 -6.23 7.67 12.04
CA LYS A 67 -6.41 8.59 13.17
C LYS A 67 -6.18 10.05 12.78
N LYS A 68 -5.41 10.28 11.71
CA LYS A 68 -5.05 11.62 11.23
C LYS A 68 -5.84 12.04 9.99
N GLY A 69 -6.42 11.09 9.25
CA GLY A 69 -7.17 11.38 8.04
C GLY A 69 -7.43 10.14 7.18
N GLY A 70 -7.65 10.37 5.88
CA GLY A 70 -7.89 9.32 4.90
C GLY A 70 -6.74 9.14 3.93
N HIS A 71 -7.00 8.46 2.81
CA HIS A 71 -5.99 8.13 1.78
C HIS A 71 -5.24 9.36 1.24
N VAL A 72 -5.88 10.53 1.25
CA VAL A 72 -5.27 11.78 0.75
C VAL A 72 -4.61 12.57 1.88
N SER A 73 -5.34 12.93 2.93
CA SER A 73 -4.81 13.82 3.98
C SER A 73 -3.78 13.16 4.89
N ALA A 74 -3.81 11.83 5.01
CA ALA A 74 -2.93 11.05 5.87
C ALA A 74 -2.39 9.79 5.18
N GLY A 75 -2.32 9.81 3.85
CA GLY A 75 -1.78 8.72 3.04
C GLY A 75 -0.27 8.57 3.21
N LEU A 76 0.18 7.35 3.49
CA LEU A 76 1.59 6.99 3.48
C LEU A 76 2.03 6.63 2.05
N CYS A 77 1.47 5.54 1.52
CA CYS A 77 1.69 5.12 0.14
C CYS A 77 0.61 4.13 -0.31
N SER A 78 0.58 3.83 -1.61
CA SER A 78 -0.19 2.71 -2.16
C SER A 78 0.71 1.85 -3.02
N ILE A 79 0.65 0.53 -2.84
CA ILE A 79 1.25 -0.43 -3.76
C ILE A 79 0.19 -0.78 -4.80
N VAL A 80 0.46 -0.45 -6.07
CA VAL A 80 -0.46 -0.68 -7.19
C VAL A 80 0.13 -1.76 -8.10
N PHE A 81 -0.70 -2.74 -8.42
CA PHE A 81 -0.36 -3.84 -9.29
C PHE A 81 -0.68 -3.48 -10.75
N CYS A 82 0.36 -3.52 -11.57
CA CYS A 82 0.27 -3.38 -13.03
C CYS A 82 0.53 -4.75 -13.68
N GLU A 83 0.33 -4.86 -15.00
CA GLU A 83 0.41 -6.15 -15.70
C GLU A 83 1.77 -6.85 -15.56
N ASN A 84 2.86 -6.08 -15.52
CA ASN A 84 4.24 -6.62 -15.51
C ASN A 84 5.17 -5.93 -14.49
N HIS A 85 4.62 -5.14 -13.58
CA HIS A 85 5.40 -4.42 -12.57
C HIS A 85 4.49 -3.97 -11.41
N ILE A 86 5.13 -3.43 -10.38
CA ILE A 86 4.46 -2.75 -9.27
C ILE A 86 4.83 -1.26 -9.28
N GLU A 87 3.85 -0.42 -8.95
CA GLU A 87 4.08 1.00 -8.68
C GLU A 87 3.83 1.30 -7.19
N VAL A 88 4.82 1.89 -6.51
CA VAL A 88 4.64 2.45 -5.17
C VAL A 88 4.30 3.92 -5.31
N HIS A 89 3.05 4.27 -5.06
CA HIS A 89 2.55 5.62 -5.21
C HIS A 89 2.56 6.41 -3.91
N PHE A 90 2.90 7.69 -4.03
CA PHE A 90 2.82 8.68 -2.97
C PHE A 90 1.89 9.81 -3.42
N ILE A 91 0.74 9.97 -2.74
CA ILE A 91 -0.26 11.00 -3.09
C ILE A 91 0.34 12.41 -3.03
N HIS A 92 1.23 12.65 -2.08
CA HIS A 92 1.99 13.89 -1.90
C HIS A 92 3.46 13.74 -2.35
N GLY A 93 3.72 12.88 -3.33
CA GLY A 93 5.08 12.54 -3.75
C GLY A 93 5.92 13.72 -4.25
N THR A 94 5.31 14.77 -4.79
CA THR A 94 6.01 16.01 -5.18
C THR A 94 6.71 16.73 -4.02
N PHE A 95 6.32 16.45 -2.79
CA PHE A 95 6.89 17.06 -1.58
C PHE A 95 7.95 16.16 -0.91
N LEU A 96 8.19 14.96 -1.44
CA LEU A 96 9.23 14.06 -0.93
C LEU A 96 10.60 14.49 -1.45
N PRO A 97 11.64 14.47 -0.61
CA PRO A 97 13.02 14.58 -1.09
C PRO A 97 13.31 13.44 -2.07
N ASP A 98 13.89 13.78 -3.22
CA ASP A 98 14.24 12.80 -4.25
C ASP A 98 15.65 13.07 -4.80
N PRO A 99 16.69 12.91 -3.97
CA PRO A 99 18.08 13.19 -4.37
C PRO A 99 18.56 12.28 -5.49
N GLU A 100 18.03 11.05 -5.56
CA GLU A 100 18.41 10.04 -6.55
C GLU A 100 17.49 10.01 -7.78
N HIS A 101 16.54 10.96 -7.87
CA HIS A 101 15.61 11.10 -9.00
C HIS A 101 14.82 9.81 -9.32
N LEU A 102 14.41 9.09 -8.27
CA LEU A 102 13.69 7.82 -8.38
C LEU A 102 12.19 8.02 -8.60
N LEU A 103 11.65 9.18 -8.19
CA LEU A 103 10.23 9.47 -8.29
C LEU A 103 9.82 9.83 -9.72
N GLN A 104 8.82 9.13 -10.21
CA GLN A 104 8.26 9.26 -11.56
C GLN A 104 6.85 9.86 -11.53
N GLY A 105 6.40 10.30 -12.70
CA GLY A 105 5.06 10.84 -12.95
C GLY A 105 5.01 12.37 -13.02
N ASP A 106 4.01 12.86 -13.74
CA ASP A 106 3.81 14.27 -14.11
C ASP A 106 2.57 14.90 -13.45
N ARG A 107 1.81 14.12 -12.67
CA ARG A 107 0.60 14.60 -11.99
C ARG A 107 0.93 15.73 -11.00
N LYS A 108 -0.07 16.57 -10.71
CA LYS A 108 0.10 17.79 -9.89
C LYS A 108 0.78 17.55 -8.54
N TYR A 109 0.41 16.48 -7.82
CA TYR A 109 0.95 16.18 -6.49
C TYR A 109 1.54 14.77 -6.35
N LYS A 110 1.01 13.83 -7.13
CA LYS A 110 1.30 12.41 -7.02
C LYS A 110 2.61 12.07 -7.74
N ARG A 111 3.45 11.26 -7.09
CA ARG A 111 4.59 10.58 -7.71
C ARG A 111 4.53 9.09 -7.44
N PHE A 112 5.33 8.32 -8.15
CA PHE A 112 5.46 6.88 -7.91
C PHE A 112 6.87 6.37 -8.20
N ILE A 113 7.20 5.21 -7.65
CA ILE A 113 8.39 4.44 -8.01
C ILE A 113 7.91 3.19 -8.74
N LYS A 114 8.50 2.91 -9.89
CA LYS A 114 8.24 1.69 -10.66
C LYS A 114 9.24 0.60 -10.28
N ILE A 115 8.75 -0.57 -9.88
CA ILE A 115 9.56 -1.73 -9.51
C ILE A 115 9.21 -2.88 -10.46
N ASN A 116 10.17 -3.27 -11.30
CA ASN A 116 9.96 -4.31 -12.32
C ASN A 116 10.32 -5.71 -11.80
N SER A 117 11.28 -5.80 -10.88
CA SER A 117 11.76 -7.03 -10.25
C SER A 117 12.54 -6.73 -8.98
N PHE A 118 12.78 -7.75 -8.14
CA PHE A 118 13.67 -7.63 -6.97
C PHE A 118 15.05 -7.05 -7.32
N ASP A 119 15.68 -7.55 -8.38
CA ASP A 119 17.03 -7.13 -8.78
C ASP A 119 17.10 -5.67 -9.24
N SER A 120 15.96 -5.08 -9.59
CA SER A 120 15.87 -3.67 -10.00
C SER A 120 15.73 -2.70 -8.83
N ALA A 121 15.49 -3.19 -7.61
CA ALA A 121 15.49 -2.37 -6.40
C ALA A 121 16.95 -2.06 -6.00
N ARG A 122 17.38 -0.81 -6.23
CA ARG A 122 18.68 -0.28 -5.79
C ARG A 122 18.50 0.70 -4.63
#